data_AF-A0A2X4PKH9-F1
#
_entry.id   AF-A0A2X4PKH9-F1
#
_cell.length_a   1.000
_cell.length_b   1.000
_cell.length_c   1.000
_cell.angle_alpha   90.00
_cell.angle_beta   90.00
_cell.angle_gamma   90.00
#
_symmetry.space_group_name_H-M   'P 1'
#
loop_
_entity.id
_entity.type
_entity.pdbx_description
1 polymer ?
#
loop_
_entity_poly.entity_id
_entity_poly.type
_entity_poly.pdbx_seq_one_letter_code
_entity_poly.pdbx_strand_id
1 'polypeptide(L)'
;MKSKSLLVLLALLVALPVSAQNFIGSWSGQISFRGTSLRIVFNISKNTEGKTVCTMDSPNQSVKGIPASIEFASSDSISIRIPNIGIEYNGKIQGDMIYGTYSQAGVKLELNLKNEELVYLRPQNPQPPYPYTTEEIEFVNEDENATLSGTITYPVNYQKGKKIPVIVMVTGSGPQNRDNEIYEHKPFLVIADYLAGNGYATLRYDDRCVGKSTGKYQAETTKEVAKDAALAVKYLRETKQFSKIGLLGHSEGGSVVFMLAAEK
;
A
#
# COMPACT_ATOMS: atom_id res chain seq x y z
N MET A 1 23.73 -80.62 18.92
CA MET A 1 23.68 -79.35 19.68
C MET A 1 23.87 -78.19 18.69
N LYS A 2 22.81 -77.75 18.00
CA LYS A 2 22.11 -76.45 18.15
C LYS A 2 22.95 -75.24 18.61
N SER A 3 22.88 -74.19 17.77
CA SER A 3 22.76 -72.74 18.10
C SER A 3 24.04 -71.97 18.50
N LYS A 4 24.38 -70.77 18.02
CA LYS A 4 23.74 -69.75 17.14
C LYS A 4 24.85 -68.78 16.68
N SER A 5 24.94 -68.47 15.40
CA SER A 5 25.66 -67.28 14.91
C SER A 5 24.68 -66.10 14.89
N LEU A 6 24.96 -65.07 15.70
CA LEU A 6 24.15 -63.85 15.81
C LEU A 6 24.55 -62.90 14.67
N LEU A 7 23.74 -62.81 13.61
CA LEU A 7 23.82 -61.73 12.63
C LEU A 7 23.10 -60.50 13.20
N VAL A 8 23.84 -59.43 13.46
CA VAL A 8 23.28 -58.11 13.79
C VAL A 8 23.03 -57.38 12.47
N LEU A 9 21.75 -57.24 12.09
CA LEU A 9 21.34 -56.45 10.93
C LEU A 9 21.19 -54.99 11.38
N LEU A 10 22.16 -54.14 11.01
CA LEU A 10 22.12 -52.70 11.28
C LEU A 10 21.18 -52.03 10.27
N ALA A 11 19.96 -51.69 10.69
CA ALA A 11 19.04 -50.92 9.88
C ALA A 11 19.52 -49.45 9.80
N LEU A 12 20.06 -49.05 8.65
CA LEU A 12 20.34 -47.64 8.35
C LEU A 12 19.00 -46.90 8.22
N LEU A 13 18.66 -46.06 9.19
CA LEU A 13 17.64 -45.02 9.01
C LEU A 13 18.22 -43.98 8.03
N VAL A 14 17.82 -44.05 6.77
CA VAL A 14 18.01 -42.96 5.82
C VAL A 14 16.98 -41.88 6.19
N ALA A 15 17.43 -40.82 6.85
CA ALA A 15 16.63 -39.62 7.02
C ALA A 15 16.45 -38.98 5.64
N LEU A 16 15.28 -39.17 5.02
CA LEU A 16 14.91 -38.41 3.84
C LEU A 16 14.80 -36.93 4.23
N PRO A 17 15.34 -35.99 3.43
CA PRO A 17 15.13 -34.58 3.69
C PRO A 17 13.62 -34.32 3.64
N VAL A 18 13.08 -33.76 4.72
CA VAL A 18 11.72 -33.22 4.74
C VAL A 18 11.67 -32.17 3.63
N SER A 19 10.93 -32.46 2.55
CA SER A 19 10.71 -31.50 1.48
C SER A 19 10.20 -30.19 2.08
N ALA A 20 10.84 -29.08 1.72
CA ALA A 20 10.27 -27.76 1.96
C ALA A 20 8.82 -27.76 1.46
N GLN A 21 7.89 -27.22 2.24
CA GLN A 21 6.49 -27.13 1.82
C GLN A 21 6.44 -26.35 0.49
N ASN A 22 6.00 -27.01 -0.57
CA ASN A 22 6.00 -26.52 -1.96
C ASN A 22 5.15 -25.26 -2.20
N PHE A 23 4.54 -24.69 -1.16
CA PHE A 23 3.66 -23.52 -1.22
C PHE A 23 4.20 -22.31 -0.45
N ILE A 24 5.38 -22.39 0.18
CA ILE A 24 6.04 -21.20 0.75
C ILE A 24 6.50 -20.32 -0.42
N GLY A 25 6.11 -19.05 -0.42
CA GLY A 25 6.40 -18.13 -1.51
C GLY A 25 5.39 -16.99 -1.64
N SER A 26 5.57 -16.19 -2.68
CA SER A 26 4.63 -15.13 -3.07
C SER A 26 3.88 -15.58 -4.31
N TRP A 27 2.58 -15.80 -4.16
CA TRP A 27 1.72 -16.38 -5.18
C TRP A 27 0.82 -15.31 -5.76
N SER A 28 1.05 -14.93 -7.01
CA SER A 28 0.35 -13.81 -7.63
C SER A 28 -0.49 -14.24 -8.84
N GLY A 29 -1.66 -13.62 -8.99
CA GLY A 29 -2.56 -13.85 -10.11
C GLY A 29 -3.54 -12.70 -10.27
N GLN A 30 -4.33 -12.72 -11.33
CA GLN A 30 -5.32 -11.66 -11.61
C GLN A 30 -6.72 -12.23 -11.64
N ILE A 31 -7.65 -11.52 -11.00
CA ILE A 31 -9.09 -11.70 -11.20
C ILE A 31 -9.59 -10.57 -12.10
N SER A 32 -10.53 -10.88 -12.98
CA SER A 32 -11.19 -9.89 -13.83
C SER A 32 -12.69 -9.89 -13.57
N PHE A 33 -13.27 -8.73 -13.28
CA PHE A 33 -14.70 -8.57 -13.05
C PHE A 33 -15.20 -7.26 -13.64
N ARG A 34 -16.22 -7.34 -14.51
CA ARG A 34 -16.89 -6.19 -15.16
C ARG A 34 -15.92 -5.17 -15.79
N GLY A 35 -14.86 -5.65 -16.44
CA GLY A 35 -13.87 -4.80 -17.11
C GLY A 35 -12.75 -4.25 -16.21
N THR A 36 -12.81 -4.50 -14.90
CA THR A 36 -11.73 -4.17 -13.97
C THR A 36 -10.90 -5.43 -13.68
N SER A 37 -9.57 -5.30 -13.73
CA SER A 37 -8.64 -6.37 -13.35
C SER A 37 -7.96 -6.01 -12.02
N LEU A 38 -8.00 -6.93 -11.07
CA LEU A 38 -7.33 -6.81 -9.78
C LEU A 38 -6.31 -7.94 -9.64
N ARG A 39 -5.07 -7.57 -9.33
CA ARG A 39 -4.04 -8.53 -8.95
C ARG A 39 -4.20 -8.86 -7.47
N ILE A 40 -4.21 -10.16 -7.19
CA ILE A 40 -4.23 -10.72 -5.84
C ILE A 40 -2.90 -11.42 -5.62
N VAL A 41 -2.30 -11.19 -4.46
CA VAL A 41 -1.05 -11.83 -4.04
C VAL A 41 -1.27 -12.49 -2.69
N PHE A 42 -0.96 -13.78 -2.58
CA PHE A 42 -0.88 -14.46 -1.30
C PHE A 42 0.59 -14.67 -0.92
N ASN A 43 1.01 -14.07 0.19
CA ASN A 43 2.35 -14.24 0.73
C ASN A 43 2.30 -15.29 1.83
N ILE A 44 2.94 -16.43 1.61
CA ILE A 44 2.96 -17.55 2.54
C ILE A 44 4.38 -17.77 3.04
N SER A 45 4.58 -17.66 4.36
CA SER A 45 5.89 -17.78 4.99
C SER A 45 5.81 -18.52 6.32
N LYS A 46 6.95 -18.75 6.98
CA LYS A 46 7.01 -19.24 8.36
C LYS A 46 7.37 -18.09 9.28
N ASN A 47 6.66 -17.96 10.39
CA ASN A 47 7.01 -17.01 11.45
C ASN A 47 8.23 -17.51 12.27
N THR A 48 8.65 -16.71 13.25
CA THR A 48 9.77 -17.03 14.17
C THR A 48 9.58 -18.31 14.99
N GLU A 49 8.34 -18.77 15.14
CA GLU A 49 7.97 -20.00 15.84
C GLU A 49 7.87 -21.21 14.88
N GLY A 50 8.13 -21.01 13.59
CA GLY A 50 8.04 -22.05 12.55
C GLY A 50 6.62 -22.34 12.07
N LYS A 51 5.61 -21.59 12.54
CA LYS A 51 4.22 -21.69 12.09
C LYS A 51 4.05 -21.01 10.74
N THR A 52 3.35 -21.68 9.83
CA THR A 52 2.97 -21.10 8.54
C THR A 52 1.98 -19.95 8.75
N VAL A 53 2.26 -18.80 8.14
CA VAL A 53 1.42 -17.60 8.14
C VAL A 53 1.13 -17.20 6.69
N CYS A 54 -0.02 -16.56 6.47
CA CYS A 54 -0.45 -16.09 5.17
C CYS A 54 -0.95 -14.65 5.28
N THR A 55 -0.58 -13.83 4.30
CA THR A 55 -1.20 -12.52 4.08
C THR A 55 -1.67 -12.40 2.64
N MET A 56 -2.61 -11.50 2.40
CA MET A 56 -3.05 -11.13 1.06
C MET A 56 -2.75 -9.66 0.79
N ASP A 57 -2.22 -9.39 -0.40
CA ASP A 57 -2.10 -8.06 -0.96
C ASP A 57 -3.05 -7.91 -2.16
N SER A 58 -3.55 -6.69 -2.35
CA SER A 58 -4.18 -6.23 -3.60
C SER A 58 -3.41 -4.98 -4.06
N PRO A 59 -2.27 -5.14 -4.75
CA PRO A 59 -1.38 -4.02 -5.09
C PRO A 59 -2.07 -2.97 -5.97
N ASN A 60 -3.01 -3.40 -6.80
CA ASN A 60 -3.83 -2.50 -7.61
C ASN A 60 -4.69 -1.54 -6.79
N GLN A 61 -4.96 -1.87 -5.54
CA GLN A 61 -5.75 -1.08 -4.59
C GLN A 61 -4.88 -0.49 -3.48
N SER A 62 -3.55 -0.58 -3.58
CA SER A 62 -2.60 -0.15 -2.54
C SER A 62 -2.83 -0.83 -1.17
N VAL A 63 -3.43 -2.02 -1.16
CA VAL A 63 -3.69 -2.79 0.06
C VAL A 63 -2.63 -3.88 0.21
N LYS A 64 -1.97 -3.93 1.36
CA LYS A 64 -0.93 -4.93 1.68
C LYS A 64 -1.16 -5.53 3.06
N GLY A 65 -0.76 -6.78 3.24
CA GLY A 65 -0.65 -7.44 4.53
C GLY A 65 -1.98 -7.81 5.17
N ILE A 66 -3.07 -7.98 4.41
CA ILE A 66 -4.34 -8.43 4.99
C ILE A 66 -4.12 -9.83 5.59
N PRO A 67 -4.37 -10.04 6.89
CA PRO A 67 -4.19 -11.36 7.50
C PRO A 67 -5.11 -12.40 6.84
N ALA A 68 -4.54 -13.54 6.45
CA ALA A 68 -5.25 -14.65 5.86
C ALA A 68 -5.00 -15.95 6.63
N SER A 69 -6.03 -16.78 6.72
CA SER A 69 -5.97 -18.10 7.35
C SER A 69 -5.79 -19.17 6.29
N ILE A 70 -4.84 -20.08 6.47
CA ILE A 70 -4.75 -21.31 5.68
C ILE A 70 -5.63 -22.35 6.37
N GLU A 71 -6.80 -22.64 5.78
CA GLU A 71 -7.77 -23.59 6.33
C GLU A 71 -7.38 -25.04 6.01
N PHE A 72 -6.68 -25.23 4.88
CA PHE A 72 -6.19 -26.53 4.44
C PHE A 72 -4.93 -26.37 3.60
N ALA A 73 -3.94 -27.24 3.80
CA ALA A 73 -2.77 -27.34 2.95
C ALA A 73 -2.26 -28.78 2.90
N SER A 74 -2.06 -29.28 1.69
CA SER A 74 -1.42 -30.55 1.38
C SER A 74 -0.25 -30.33 0.42
N SER A 75 0.32 -31.41 -0.13
CA SER A 75 1.34 -31.34 -1.18
C SER A 75 0.80 -30.81 -2.52
N ASP A 76 -0.50 -30.89 -2.77
CA ASP A 76 -1.12 -30.63 -4.07
C ASP A 76 -2.32 -29.68 -4.02
N SER A 77 -2.74 -29.23 -2.83
CA SER A 77 -3.95 -28.44 -2.64
C SER A 77 -3.79 -27.44 -1.51
N ILE A 78 -4.40 -26.27 -1.65
CA ILE A 78 -4.43 -25.22 -0.63
C ILE A 78 -5.81 -24.56 -0.57
N SER A 79 -6.24 -24.22 0.65
CA SER A 79 -7.43 -23.42 0.93
C SER A 79 -7.06 -22.25 1.84
N ILE A 80 -7.37 -21.04 1.42
CA ILE A 80 -7.08 -19.79 2.12
C ILE A 80 -8.37 -19.01 2.34
N ARG A 81 -8.52 -18.41 3.52
CA ARG A 81 -9.68 -17.62 3.90
C ARG A 81 -9.30 -16.29 4.51
N ILE A 82 -10.07 -15.25 4.20
CA ILE A 82 -9.98 -13.95 4.86
C ILE A 82 -11.39 -13.61 5.38
N PRO A 83 -11.74 -14.04 6.60
CA PRO A 83 -13.09 -13.95 7.11
C PRO A 83 -13.64 -12.51 7.12
N ASN A 84 -12.80 -11.53 7.49
CA ASN A 84 -13.20 -10.14 7.67
C ASN A 84 -13.74 -9.47 6.39
N ILE A 85 -13.38 -9.97 5.21
CA ILE A 85 -13.82 -9.43 3.91
C ILE A 85 -14.47 -10.50 3.03
N GLY A 86 -14.82 -11.64 3.62
CA GLY A 86 -15.58 -12.71 2.97
C GLY A 86 -14.89 -13.33 1.76
N ILE A 87 -13.55 -13.37 1.75
CA ILE A 87 -12.76 -13.97 0.67
C ILE A 87 -12.42 -15.41 1.01
N GLU A 88 -12.58 -16.29 0.02
CA GLU A 88 -12.14 -17.67 0.04
C GLU A 88 -11.39 -18.00 -1.25
N TYR A 89 -10.26 -18.69 -1.15
CA TYR A 89 -9.49 -19.18 -2.28
C TYR A 89 -9.23 -20.67 -2.11
N ASN A 90 -9.50 -21.45 -3.16
CA ASN A 90 -9.22 -22.88 -3.19
C ASN A 90 -8.47 -23.21 -4.48
N GLY A 91 -7.34 -23.90 -4.38
CA GLY A 91 -6.50 -24.18 -5.54
C GLY A 91 -5.70 -25.46 -5.44
N LYS A 92 -5.31 -25.98 -6.62
CA LYS A 92 -4.44 -27.13 -6.79
C LYS A 92 -3.04 -26.69 -7.21
N ILE A 93 -2.04 -27.11 -6.45
CA ILE A 93 -0.63 -26.79 -6.65
C ILE A 93 -0.06 -27.73 -7.73
N GLN A 94 0.59 -27.16 -8.74
CA GLN A 94 1.25 -27.86 -9.84
C GLN A 94 2.54 -27.12 -10.19
N GLY A 95 3.66 -27.55 -9.60
CA GLY A 95 4.95 -26.86 -9.74
C GLY A 95 4.85 -25.43 -9.20
N ASP A 96 5.22 -24.45 -10.04
CA ASP A 96 5.17 -23.02 -9.70
C ASP A 96 3.81 -22.36 -9.96
N MET A 97 2.75 -23.16 -10.17
CA MET A 97 1.39 -22.69 -10.41
C MET A 97 0.42 -23.22 -9.36
N ILE A 98 -0.58 -22.42 -8.99
CA ILE A 98 -1.78 -22.86 -8.27
C ILE A 98 -2.99 -22.53 -9.12
N TYR A 99 -3.66 -23.56 -9.62
CA TYR A 99 -4.89 -23.39 -10.38
C TYR A 99 -6.07 -23.38 -9.43
N GLY A 100 -6.80 -22.28 -9.36
CA GLY A 100 -7.76 -22.09 -8.28
C GLY A 100 -8.93 -21.18 -8.61
N THR A 101 -9.84 -21.12 -7.64
CA THR A 101 -11.04 -20.29 -7.66
C THR A 101 -11.00 -19.34 -6.49
N TYR A 102 -11.11 -18.05 -6.80
CA TYR A 102 -11.35 -16.97 -5.85
C TYR A 102 -12.86 -16.79 -5.69
N SER A 103 -13.33 -16.64 -4.46
CA SER A 103 -14.74 -16.40 -4.14
C SER A 103 -14.86 -15.23 -3.18
N GLN A 104 -15.74 -14.28 -3.50
CA GLN A 104 -16.06 -13.17 -2.62
C GLN A 104 -17.51 -12.74 -2.81
N ALA A 105 -18.26 -12.59 -1.71
CA ALA A 105 -19.65 -12.13 -1.71
C ALA A 105 -20.57 -12.90 -2.70
N GLY A 106 -20.35 -14.22 -2.84
CA GLY A 106 -21.11 -15.09 -3.75
C GLY A 106 -20.64 -15.08 -5.21
N VAL A 107 -19.71 -14.20 -5.60
CA VAL A 107 -19.08 -14.20 -6.92
C VAL A 107 -17.88 -15.13 -6.90
N LYS A 108 -17.81 -16.04 -7.88
CA LYS A 108 -16.66 -16.93 -8.10
C LYS A 108 -15.92 -16.53 -9.36
N LEU A 109 -14.61 -16.36 -9.25
CA LEU A 109 -13.70 -15.96 -10.32
C LEU A 109 -12.55 -16.96 -10.40
N GLU A 110 -12.10 -17.26 -11.60
CA GLU A 110 -10.85 -18.00 -11.79
C GLU A 110 -9.68 -17.14 -11.28
N LEU A 111 -8.79 -17.75 -10.50
CA LEU A 111 -7.57 -17.13 -10.02
C LEU A 111 -6.45 -18.17 -10.06
N ASN A 112 -5.71 -18.18 -11.17
CA ASN A 112 -4.49 -18.96 -11.27
C ASN A 112 -3.34 -18.12 -10.74
N LEU A 113 -2.61 -18.68 -9.77
CA LEU A 113 -1.49 -18.03 -9.14
C LEU A 113 -0.18 -18.61 -9.66
N LYS A 114 0.82 -17.77 -9.83
CA LYS A 114 2.19 -18.16 -10.11
C LYS A 114 3.08 -17.77 -8.94
N ASN A 115 4.02 -18.64 -8.57
CA ASN A 115 5.03 -18.31 -7.58
C ASN A 115 6.03 -17.33 -8.20
N GLU A 116 5.82 -16.04 -7.97
CA GLU A 116 6.70 -14.99 -8.47
C GLU A 116 6.69 -13.80 -7.53
N GLU A 117 7.89 -13.27 -7.26
CA GLU A 117 8.02 -11.98 -6.61
C GLU A 117 7.64 -10.89 -7.61
N LEU A 118 6.65 -10.07 -7.24
CA LEU A 118 6.21 -8.98 -8.08
C LEU A 118 7.13 -7.77 -7.93
N VAL A 119 7.75 -7.39 -9.05
CA VAL A 119 8.52 -6.15 -9.14
C VAL A 119 7.76 -5.16 -10.02
N TYR A 120 7.16 -4.13 -9.41
CA TYR A 120 6.55 -3.04 -10.16
C TYR A 120 7.62 -2.00 -10.50
N LEU A 121 7.99 -1.94 -11.78
CA LEU A 121 8.89 -0.89 -12.25
C LEU A 121 8.15 0.45 -12.20
N ARG A 122 8.64 1.34 -11.34
CA ARG A 122 8.20 2.74 -11.20
C ARG A 122 9.39 3.67 -11.36
N PRO A 123 10.08 3.65 -12.52
CA PRO A 123 11.29 4.46 -12.74
C PRO A 123 11.03 5.96 -12.60
N GLN A 124 9.77 6.40 -12.76
CA GLN A 124 9.34 7.77 -12.53
C GLN A 124 9.26 8.16 -11.06
N ASN A 125 9.20 7.20 -10.12
CA ASN A 125 9.20 7.52 -8.69
C ASN A 125 10.62 7.98 -8.30
N PRO A 126 10.82 9.25 -7.91
CA PRO A 126 12.14 9.76 -7.57
C PRO A 126 12.72 8.98 -6.39
N GLN A 127 14.05 8.80 -6.39
CA GLN A 127 14.79 8.08 -5.35
C GLN A 127 15.77 9.02 -4.65
N PRO A 128 16.01 8.83 -3.33
CA PRO A 128 17.04 9.57 -2.64
C PRO A 128 18.46 9.20 -3.14
N PRO A 129 19.45 10.09 -2.98
CA PRO A 129 19.33 11.42 -2.40
C PRO A 129 18.61 12.40 -3.36
N TYR A 130 17.66 13.16 -2.82
CA TYR A 130 16.94 14.16 -3.60
C TYR A 130 17.79 15.43 -3.77
N PRO A 131 17.67 16.16 -4.89
CA PRO A 131 18.40 17.42 -5.13
C PRO A 131 17.80 18.62 -4.35
N TYR A 132 16.76 18.37 -3.56
CA TYR A 132 16.04 19.36 -2.76
C TYR A 132 15.93 18.90 -1.31
N THR A 133 15.54 19.84 -0.44
CA THR A 133 15.25 19.55 0.96
C THR A 133 13.76 19.38 1.21
N THR A 134 13.44 18.64 2.26
CA THR A 134 12.08 18.45 2.74
C THR A 134 11.98 18.82 4.21
N GLU A 135 10.79 19.24 4.65
CA GLU A 135 10.46 19.54 6.04
C GLU A 135 9.16 18.82 6.41
N GLU A 136 9.20 18.06 7.50
CA GLU A 136 7.99 17.46 8.06
C GLU A 136 7.24 18.51 8.89
N ILE A 137 5.93 18.60 8.67
CA ILE A 137 5.05 19.55 9.35
C ILE A 137 3.82 18.82 9.88
N GLU A 138 3.18 19.46 10.85
CA GLU A 138 1.89 19.05 11.38
C GLU A 138 0.99 20.27 11.52
N PHE A 139 -0.31 20.09 11.26
CA PHE A 139 -1.34 21.10 11.50
C PHE A 139 -2.59 20.45 12.07
N VAL A 140 -3.34 21.20 12.86
CA VAL A 140 -4.46 20.67 13.66
C VAL A 140 -5.79 21.08 13.02
N ASN A 141 -6.68 20.11 12.91
CA ASN A 141 -8.11 20.32 12.74
C ASN A 141 -8.80 20.15 14.09
N GLU A 142 -9.09 21.27 14.76
CA GLU A 142 -9.68 21.28 16.10
C GLU A 142 -11.12 20.76 16.11
N ASP A 143 -11.91 21.08 15.08
CA ASP A 143 -13.32 20.66 14.96
C ASP A 143 -13.46 19.13 14.97
N GLU A 144 -12.44 18.45 14.47
CA GLU A 144 -12.42 17.00 14.23
C GLU A 144 -11.44 16.28 15.17
N ASN A 145 -10.82 17.02 16.09
CA ASN A 145 -9.76 16.56 17.00
C ASN A 145 -8.72 15.69 16.26
N ALA A 146 -8.23 16.21 15.13
CA ALA A 146 -7.30 15.51 14.24
C ALA A 146 -6.03 16.33 14.03
N THR A 147 -4.89 15.65 14.00
CA THR A 147 -3.60 16.22 13.59
C THR A 147 -3.26 15.65 12.23
N LEU A 148 -3.00 16.51 11.25
CA LEU A 148 -2.62 16.14 9.89
C LEU A 148 -1.11 16.30 9.72
N SER A 149 -0.44 15.22 9.32
CA SER A 149 1.01 15.20 9.07
C SER A 149 1.29 15.38 7.58
N GLY A 150 2.27 16.22 7.25
CA GLY A 150 2.66 16.47 5.88
C GLY A 150 4.15 16.73 5.69
N THR A 151 4.55 16.80 4.42
CA THR A 151 5.89 17.15 3.97
C THR A 151 5.82 18.37 3.08
N ILE A 152 6.58 19.41 3.43
CA ILE A 152 6.94 20.48 2.50
C ILE A 152 8.17 20.04 1.73
N THR A 153 8.09 20.06 0.41
CA THR A 153 9.23 19.89 -0.50
C THR A 153 9.63 21.26 -1.02
N TYR A 154 10.90 21.64 -0.85
CA TYR A 154 11.42 22.94 -1.29
C TYR A 154 12.00 22.87 -2.71
N PRO A 155 12.11 23.99 -3.43
CA PRO A 155 12.82 24.02 -4.70
C PRO A 155 14.28 23.63 -4.58
N VAL A 156 14.84 23.10 -5.66
CA VAL A 156 16.29 22.90 -5.79
C VAL A 156 16.99 24.26 -5.59
N ASN A 157 18.07 24.25 -4.80
CA ASN A 157 18.82 25.46 -4.41
C ASN A 157 18.00 26.51 -3.63
N TYR A 158 16.96 26.10 -2.91
CA TYR A 158 16.20 27.01 -2.04
C TYR A 158 17.11 27.69 -1.00
N GLN A 159 16.94 29.01 -0.87
CA GLN A 159 17.62 29.82 0.12
C GLN A 159 16.64 30.22 1.23
N LYS A 160 16.96 29.86 2.48
CA LYS A 160 16.14 30.17 3.64
C LYS A 160 15.82 31.68 3.69
N GLY A 161 14.54 32.00 3.84
CA GLY A 161 14.05 33.39 3.91
C GLY A 161 13.62 33.98 2.57
N LYS A 162 13.96 33.34 1.43
CA LYS A 162 13.41 33.74 0.13
C LYS A 162 11.95 33.30 0.03
N LYS A 163 11.03 34.23 -0.19
CA LYS A 163 9.63 33.86 -0.44
C LYS A 163 9.48 33.21 -1.81
N ILE A 164 8.88 32.03 -1.84
CA ILE A 164 8.66 31.21 -3.04
C ILE A 164 7.17 30.82 -3.15
N PRO A 165 6.66 30.48 -4.34
CA PRO A 165 5.32 29.93 -4.46
C PRO A 165 5.28 28.50 -3.87
N VAL A 166 4.13 28.11 -3.30
CA VAL A 166 3.87 26.76 -2.81
C VAL A 166 2.55 26.23 -3.34
N ILE A 167 2.48 24.93 -3.62
CA ILE A 167 1.29 24.23 -4.10
C ILE A 167 0.86 23.18 -3.06
N VAL A 168 -0.37 23.28 -2.56
CA VAL A 168 -0.98 22.24 -1.72
C VAL A 168 -1.56 21.15 -2.61
N MET A 169 -1.21 19.89 -2.36
CA MET A 169 -1.73 18.75 -3.10
C MET A 169 -2.83 18.04 -2.31
N VAL A 170 -4.02 17.92 -2.89
CA VAL A 170 -5.22 17.34 -2.28
C VAL A 170 -5.52 15.99 -2.92
N THR A 171 -5.52 14.93 -2.11
CA THR A 171 -5.72 13.54 -2.50
C THR A 171 -7.14 13.27 -3.04
N GLY A 172 -7.34 12.09 -3.61
CA GLY A 172 -8.66 11.62 -4.04
C GLY A 172 -9.50 11.06 -2.88
N SER A 173 -10.59 10.36 -3.23
CA SER A 173 -11.48 9.75 -2.24
C SER A 173 -10.84 8.60 -1.48
N GLY A 174 -11.28 8.43 -0.24
CA GLY A 174 -10.77 7.40 0.67
C GLY A 174 -9.61 7.92 1.53
N PRO A 175 -9.19 7.12 2.53
CA PRO A 175 -8.00 7.43 3.31
C PRO A 175 -6.75 7.22 2.45
N GLN A 176 -6.11 8.31 1.98
CA GLN A 176 -4.89 8.27 1.16
C GLN A 176 -3.66 8.79 1.90
N ASN A 177 -2.49 8.26 1.53
CA ASN A 177 -1.23 8.85 1.97
C ASN A 177 -0.92 10.11 1.16
N ARG A 178 0.05 10.90 1.63
CA ARG A 178 0.49 12.15 1.01
C ARG A 178 0.99 12.03 -0.44
N ASP A 179 1.26 10.81 -0.89
CA ASP A 179 1.72 10.52 -2.25
C ASP A 179 0.58 10.17 -3.21
N ASN A 180 -0.66 10.08 -2.70
CA ASN A 180 -1.85 9.61 -3.43
C ASN A 180 -1.54 8.29 -4.16
N GLU A 181 -1.00 7.32 -3.41
CA GLU A 181 -0.43 6.10 -3.99
C GLU A 181 -1.51 5.17 -4.56
N ILE A 182 -1.44 4.90 -5.86
CA ILE A 182 -2.36 4.01 -6.57
C ILE A 182 -1.52 3.11 -7.48
N TYR A 183 -1.77 1.79 -7.47
CA TYR A 183 -1.00 0.82 -8.27
C TYR A 183 0.51 0.90 -7.98
N GLU A 184 0.92 1.12 -6.72
CA GLU A 184 2.32 1.36 -6.30
C GLU A 184 3.01 2.58 -6.98
N HIS A 185 2.25 3.39 -7.71
CA HIS A 185 2.73 4.64 -8.24
C HIS A 185 2.44 5.77 -7.25
N LYS A 186 3.40 6.68 -7.06
CA LYS A 186 3.33 7.81 -6.14
C LYS A 186 3.18 9.12 -6.91
N PRO A 187 2.02 9.37 -7.55
CA PRO A 187 1.86 10.49 -8.48
C PRO A 187 2.19 11.84 -7.84
N PHE A 188 1.81 12.08 -6.58
CA PHE A 188 2.10 13.37 -5.94
C PHE A 188 3.59 13.54 -5.64
N LEU A 189 4.31 12.47 -5.31
CA LEU A 189 5.76 12.52 -5.18
C LEU A 189 6.44 12.88 -6.51
N VAL A 190 6.00 12.28 -7.62
CA VAL A 190 6.55 12.58 -8.95
C VAL A 190 6.28 14.03 -9.36
N ILE A 191 5.06 14.52 -9.12
CA ILE A 191 4.72 15.91 -9.42
C ILE A 191 5.50 16.86 -8.51
N ALA A 192 5.67 16.53 -7.22
CA ALA A 192 6.45 17.33 -6.28
C ALA A 192 7.93 17.44 -6.68
N ASP A 193 8.55 16.35 -7.11
CA ASP A 193 9.92 16.32 -7.62
C ASP A 193 10.09 17.23 -8.84
N TYR A 194 9.17 17.11 -9.81
CA TYR A 194 9.15 17.98 -10.99
C TYR A 194 9.01 19.46 -10.60
N LEU A 195 8.07 19.79 -9.69
CA LEU A 195 7.82 21.16 -9.25
C LEU A 195 8.99 21.76 -8.46
N ALA A 196 9.68 20.95 -7.65
CA ALA A 196 10.88 21.36 -6.93
C ALA A 196 12.00 21.75 -7.90
N GLY A 197 12.18 21.01 -9.00
CA GLY A 197 13.10 21.37 -10.08
C GLY A 197 12.73 22.66 -10.83
N ASN A 198 11.47 23.09 -10.74
CA ASN A 198 10.92 24.24 -11.47
C ASN A 198 10.62 25.46 -10.58
N GLY A 199 11.18 25.51 -9.36
CA GLY A 199 11.09 26.70 -8.51
C GLY A 199 9.84 26.80 -7.64
N TYR A 200 9.06 25.72 -7.51
CA TYR A 200 7.86 25.66 -6.68
C TYR A 200 8.07 24.77 -5.47
N ALA A 201 7.65 25.24 -4.30
CA ALA A 201 7.46 24.35 -3.16
C ALA A 201 6.15 23.58 -3.30
N THR A 202 6.06 22.43 -2.64
CA THR A 202 4.80 21.68 -2.54
C THR A 202 4.55 21.25 -1.11
N LEU A 203 3.30 21.31 -0.66
CA LEU A 203 2.83 20.65 0.55
C LEU A 203 2.00 19.42 0.15
N ARG A 204 2.44 18.25 0.61
CA ARG A 204 1.70 16.99 0.54
C ARG A 204 1.39 16.54 1.98
N TYR A 205 0.20 16.06 2.26
CA TYR A 205 -0.18 15.62 3.62
C TYR A 205 -0.98 14.32 3.59
N ASP A 206 -0.87 13.52 4.65
CA ASP A 206 -1.64 12.29 4.80
C ASP A 206 -3.06 12.65 5.26
N ASP A 207 -4.07 12.00 4.67
CA ASP A 207 -5.46 12.17 5.12
C ASP A 207 -5.64 11.69 6.57
N ARG A 208 -6.75 12.08 7.19
CA ARG A 208 -7.09 11.63 8.55
C ARG A 208 -6.99 10.11 8.65
N CYS A 209 -6.47 9.64 9.78
CA CYS A 209 -6.17 8.23 10.09
C CYS A 209 -5.17 7.50 9.17
N VAL A 210 -4.44 8.21 8.30
CA VAL A 210 -3.41 7.63 7.43
C VAL A 210 -2.02 8.06 7.88
N GLY A 211 -1.06 7.15 7.80
CA GLY A 211 0.35 7.45 8.09
C GLY A 211 0.51 7.95 9.53
N LYS A 212 0.98 9.18 9.69
CA LYS A 212 1.10 9.84 11.00
C LYS A 212 -0.08 10.73 11.35
N SER A 213 -1.01 10.95 10.43
CA SER A 213 -2.22 11.71 10.69
C SER A 213 -3.15 10.95 11.64
N THR A 214 -3.75 11.69 12.57
CA THR A 214 -4.69 11.15 13.56
C THR A 214 -6.15 11.45 13.15
N GLY A 215 -7.09 11.28 14.08
CA GLY A 215 -8.51 11.47 13.82
C GLY A 215 -9.18 10.25 13.18
N LYS A 216 -10.48 10.38 12.93
CA LYS A 216 -11.27 9.35 12.24
C LYS A 216 -11.43 9.72 10.78
N TYR A 217 -11.43 8.72 9.90
CA TYR A 217 -11.94 8.89 8.55
C TYR A 217 -13.47 9.03 8.61
N GLN A 218 -13.93 10.25 8.83
CA GLN A 218 -15.34 10.66 8.83
C GLN A 218 -15.61 11.72 7.76
N ALA A 219 -14.78 11.78 6.72
CA ALA A 219 -15.09 12.56 5.53
C ALA A 219 -16.23 11.89 4.74
N GLU A 220 -17.45 11.95 5.30
CA GLU A 220 -18.68 11.46 4.67
C GLU A 220 -19.05 12.31 3.44
N THR A 221 -18.47 13.51 3.32
CA THR A 221 -18.69 14.41 2.19
C THR A 221 -17.39 15.11 1.75
N THR A 222 -17.34 15.49 0.47
CA THR A 222 -16.26 16.31 -0.11
C THR A 222 -16.07 17.65 0.61
N LYS A 223 -17.10 18.17 1.30
CA LYS A 223 -16.99 19.40 2.09
C LYS A 223 -16.08 19.23 3.31
N GLU A 224 -16.07 18.06 3.93
CA GLU A 224 -15.18 17.79 5.07
C GLU A 224 -13.72 17.69 4.60
N VAL A 225 -13.48 17.07 3.43
CA VAL A 225 -12.16 17.07 2.78
C VAL A 225 -11.71 18.50 2.46
N ALA A 226 -12.63 19.36 2.01
CA ALA A 226 -12.32 20.76 1.73
C ALA A 226 -11.90 21.55 2.97
N LYS A 227 -12.45 21.25 4.16
CA LYS A 227 -12.01 21.89 5.41
C LYS A 227 -10.55 21.56 5.74
N ASP A 228 -10.13 20.31 5.58
CA ASP A 228 -8.74 19.90 5.82
C ASP A 228 -7.78 20.60 4.84
N ALA A 229 -8.16 20.65 3.56
CA ALA A 229 -7.37 21.37 2.55
C ALA A 229 -7.31 22.89 2.84
N ALA A 230 -8.40 23.50 3.34
CA ALA A 230 -8.42 24.90 3.75
C ALA A 230 -7.49 25.16 4.96
N LEU A 231 -7.41 24.20 5.90
CA LEU A 231 -6.48 24.28 7.03
C LEU A 231 -5.02 24.18 6.58
N ALA A 232 -4.71 23.33 5.60
CA ALA A 232 -3.37 23.29 5.00
C ALA A 232 -2.99 24.65 4.38
N VAL A 233 -3.92 25.30 3.68
CA VAL A 233 -3.72 26.66 3.14
C VAL A 233 -3.53 27.68 4.26
N LYS A 234 -4.36 27.63 5.31
CA LYS A 234 -4.27 28.53 6.47
C LYS A 234 -2.91 28.39 7.16
N TYR A 235 -2.47 27.16 7.43
CA TYR A 235 -1.17 26.87 8.01
C TYR A 235 -0.03 27.53 7.20
N LEU A 236 0.00 27.32 5.88
CA LEU A 236 1.03 27.91 5.01
C LEU A 236 1.01 29.44 5.03
N ARG A 237 -0.17 30.08 5.09
CA ARG A 237 -0.28 31.55 5.21
C ARG A 237 0.34 32.05 6.52
N GLU A 238 0.08 31.37 7.63
CA GLU A 238 0.55 31.76 8.97
C GLU A 238 2.08 31.67 9.10
N THR A 239 2.72 30.75 8.38
CA THR A 239 4.19 30.69 8.34
C THR A 239 4.85 31.94 7.78
N LYS A 240 4.14 32.71 6.93
CA LYS A 240 4.64 33.87 6.16
C LYS A 240 5.88 33.58 5.29
N GLN A 241 6.23 32.29 5.09
CA GLN A 241 7.40 31.86 4.32
C GLN A 241 7.16 31.90 2.81
N PHE A 242 5.91 31.78 2.38
CA PHE A 242 5.54 31.64 0.97
C PHE A 242 4.98 32.95 0.38
N SER A 243 5.21 33.15 -0.92
CA SER A 243 4.76 34.34 -1.67
C SER A 243 3.34 34.19 -2.23
N LYS A 244 3.00 32.99 -2.71
CA LYS A 244 1.72 32.61 -3.29
C LYS A 244 1.42 31.18 -2.90
N ILE A 245 0.14 30.85 -2.72
CA ILE A 245 -0.32 29.50 -2.42
C ILE A 245 -1.28 29.09 -3.54
N GLY A 246 -0.94 28.02 -4.25
CA GLY A 246 -1.82 27.35 -5.20
C GLY A 246 -2.32 26.02 -4.64
N LEU A 247 -3.30 25.42 -5.30
CA LEU A 247 -3.79 24.09 -4.99
C LEU A 247 -3.81 23.22 -6.26
N LEU A 248 -3.53 21.94 -6.08
CA LEU A 248 -3.63 20.89 -7.09
C LEU A 248 -4.40 19.72 -6.47
N GLY A 249 -5.34 19.15 -7.21
CA GLY A 249 -6.19 18.08 -6.69
C GLY A 249 -6.40 16.96 -7.70
N HIS A 250 -6.50 15.73 -7.19
CA HIS A 250 -6.78 14.54 -8.00
C HIS A 250 -8.13 13.93 -7.63
N SER A 251 -8.93 13.53 -8.62
CA SER A 251 -10.27 12.97 -8.39
C SER A 251 -11.12 13.90 -7.49
N GLU A 252 -11.61 13.44 -6.34
CA GLU A 252 -12.31 14.27 -5.35
C GLU A 252 -11.53 15.52 -4.92
N GLY A 253 -10.20 15.43 -4.78
CA GLY A 253 -9.36 16.59 -4.51
C GLY A 253 -9.46 17.67 -5.60
N GLY A 254 -9.74 17.29 -6.85
CA GLY A 254 -10.02 18.23 -7.92
C GLY A 254 -11.30 19.05 -7.66
N SER A 255 -12.36 18.40 -7.21
CA SER A 255 -13.60 19.06 -6.77
C SER A 255 -13.33 20.00 -5.60
N VAL A 256 -12.55 19.56 -4.61
CA VAL A 256 -12.14 20.37 -3.45
C VAL A 256 -11.43 21.65 -3.87
N VAL A 257 -10.49 21.57 -4.82
CA VAL A 257 -9.78 22.75 -5.35
C VAL A 257 -10.77 23.77 -5.92
N PHE A 258 -11.75 23.34 -6.69
CA PHE A 258 -12.78 24.25 -7.24
C PHE A 258 -13.68 24.83 -6.15
N MET A 259 -14.04 24.04 -5.13
CA MET A 259 -14.83 24.52 -3.99
C MET A 259 -14.09 25.64 -3.26
N LEU A 260 -12.82 25.43 -2.90
CA LEU A 260 -12.00 26.42 -2.19
C LEU A 260 -11.72 27.65 -3.05
N ALA A 261 -11.54 27.50 -4.36
CA ALA A 261 -11.33 28.63 -5.27
C ALA A 261 -12.59 29.50 -5.45
N ALA A 262 -13.78 28.95 -5.18
CA ALA A 262 -15.04 29.69 -5.26
C ALA A 262 -15.33 30.51 -3.99
N GLU A 263 -14.68 30.19 -2.87
CA GLU A 263 -14.77 30.96 -1.63
C GLU A 263 -13.99 32.27 -1.79
N LYS A 264 -14.70 33.40 -1.70
CA LYS A 264 -14.16 34.75 -1.89
C LYS A 264 -13.46 35.28 -0.65
#